data_AF-A0A818QNE8-F1
#
_entry.id   AF-A0A818QNE8-F1
#
_cell.length_a   1.000
_cell.length_b   1.000
_cell.length_c   1.000
_cell.angle_alpha   90.00
_cell.angle_beta   90.00
_cell.angle_gamma   90.00
#
_symmetry.space_group_name_H-M   'P 1'
#
loop_
_entity.id
_entity.type
_entity.pdbx_description
1 polymer ?
#
loop_
_entity_poly.entity_id
_entity_poly.type
_entity_poly.pdbx_seq_one_letter_code
_entity_poly.pdbx_strand_id
1 'polypeptide(L)'
;MSNLEQLSLYFLNRHGPIIDGVFLEKNIINRMTRLKKFTFNIRSIVSLSNQVNLPSNEDIQNTFRNFQNNQIISCVNYFSKADEFHCHIYSYPYTLAYYNDITNSFPGGLFKCIREVYLFDEPSFEYDFFLQIAQSFP
;
A
#
# COMPACT_ATOMS: atom_id res chain seq x y z
N MET A 1 -5.70 28.02 5.10
CA MET A 1 -4.97 26.79 5.48
C MET A 1 -5.91 25.91 6.27
N SER A 2 -5.89 24.58 6.05
CA SER A 2 -6.80 23.65 6.70
C SER A 2 -6.53 23.52 8.21
N ASN A 3 -7.59 23.46 9.03
CA ASN A 3 -7.52 23.18 10.46
C ASN A 3 -7.60 21.68 10.78
N LEU A 4 -7.50 20.83 9.75
CA LEU A 4 -7.64 19.39 9.90
C LEU A 4 -6.47 18.81 10.70
N GLU A 5 -6.77 18.19 11.83
CA GLU A 5 -5.77 17.54 12.68
C GLU A 5 -5.61 16.04 12.42
N GLN A 6 -6.61 15.40 11.78
CA GLN A 6 -6.59 13.97 11.47
C GLN A 6 -7.09 13.70 10.05
N LEU A 7 -6.38 12.86 9.32
CA LEU A 7 -6.74 12.45 7.96
C LEU A 7 -6.51 10.94 7.77
N SER A 8 -7.54 10.27 7.26
CA SER A 8 -7.46 8.90 6.77
C SER A 8 -7.68 8.90 5.27
N LEU A 9 -6.63 8.60 4.50
CA LEU A 9 -6.67 8.62 3.05
C LEU A 9 -6.79 7.22 2.48
N TYR A 10 -7.84 6.97 1.70
CA TYR A 10 -7.89 5.84 0.79
C TYR A 10 -7.76 6.37 -0.64
N PHE A 11 -6.80 5.86 -1.40
CA PHE A 11 -6.58 6.35 -2.76
C PHE A 11 -6.15 5.24 -3.72
N LEU A 12 -6.79 5.20 -4.89
CA LEU A 12 -6.42 4.32 -5.99
C LEU A 12 -5.96 5.17 -7.17
N ASN A 13 -4.67 5.11 -7.48
CA ASN A 13 -4.09 5.76 -8.65
C ASN A 13 -3.97 4.75 -9.80
N ARG A 14 -4.76 4.92 -10.86
CA ARG A 14 -4.68 4.06 -12.05
C ARG A 14 -3.91 4.75 -13.17
N HIS A 15 -2.95 4.03 -13.74
CA HIS A 15 -2.12 4.47 -14.88
C HIS A 15 -1.32 5.76 -14.62
N GLY A 16 -1.09 6.11 -13.35
CA GLY A 16 -0.28 7.25 -12.92
C GLY A 16 1.05 6.80 -12.29
N PRO A 17 1.91 7.74 -11.85
CA PRO A 17 3.12 7.40 -11.12
C PRO A 17 2.79 6.81 -9.75
N ILE A 18 3.77 6.14 -9.15
CA ILE A 18 3.64 5.63 -7.78
C ILE A 18 3.49 6.82 -6.82
N ILE A 19 2.54 6.72 -5.90
CA ILE A 19 2.36 7.68 -4.81
C ILE A 19 3.10 7.14 -3.58
N ASP A 20 4.32 7.62 -3.41
CA ASP A 20 5.28 7.19 -2.40
C ASP A 20 5.42 8.21 -1.24
N GLY A 21 6.39 7.99 -0.35
CA GLY A 21 6.60 8.85 0.82
C GLY A 21 6.99 10.27 0.43
N VAL A 22 7.82 10.44 -0.61
CA VAL A 22 8.24 11.75 -1.11
C VAL A 22 7.05 12.53 -1.66
N PHE A 23 6.16 11.86 -2.40
CA PHE A 23 4.94 12.48 -2.90
C PHE A 23 4.04 12.95 -1.76
N LEU A 24 3.78 12.10 -0.77
CA LEU A 24 2.90 12.43 0.35
C LEU A 24 3.49 13.53 1.25
N GLU A 25 4.81 13.52 1.45
CA GLU A 25 5.50 14.57 2.20
C GLU A 25 5.29 15.94 1.54
N LYS A 26 5.58 16.02 0.23
CA LYS A 26 5.47 17.26 -0.56
C LYS A 26 4.04 17.78 -0.68
N ASN A 27 3.06 16.88 -0.86
CA ASN A 27 1.70 17.26 -1.24
C ASN A 27 0.71 17.26 -0.07
N ILE A 28 0.98 16.53 1.01
CA ILE A 28 0.09 16.45 2.17
C ILE A 28 0.79 16.98 3.42
N ILE A 29 1.86 16.32 3.87
CA ILE A 29 2.46 16.60 5.19
C ILE A 29 2.95 18.06 5.28
N ASN A 30 3.72 18.52 4.30
CA ASN A 30 4.27 19.88 4.30
C ASN A 30 3.20 20.97 4.12
N ARG A 31 2.02 20.61 3.61
CA ARG A 31 0.93 21.56 3.35
C ARG A 31 -0.11 21.59 4.47
N MET A 32 -0.27 20.48 5.19
CA MET A 32 -1.21 20.32 6.29
C MET A 32 -0.46 20.37 7.62
N THR A 33 0.12 21.53 7.95
CA THR A 33 0.99 21.71 9.13
C THR A 33 0.33 21.44 10.49
N ARG A 34 -1.00 21.39 10.54
CA ARG A 34 -1.79 21.03 11.74
C ARG A 34 -2.13 19.55 11.81
N LEU A 35 -1.78 18.76 10.80
CA LEU A 35 -2.09 17.34 10.73
C LEU A 35 -1.23 16.56 11.73
N LYS A 36 -1.86 16.10 12.81
CA LYS A 36 -1.22 15.33 13.88
C LYS A 36 -1.30 13.83 13.61
N LYS A 37 -2.37 13.37 12.98
CA LYS A 37 -2.58 11.96 12.64
C LYS A 37 -2.85 11.82 11.15
N PHE A 38 -1.98 11.09 10.49
CA PHE A 38 -2.15 10.73 9.09
C PHE A 38 -2.07 9.21 8.96
N THR A 39 -3.16 8.63 8.46
CA THR A 39 -3.21 7.21 8.09
C THR A 39 -3.62 7.11 6.64
N PHE A 40 -3.11 6.10 5.94
CA PHE A 40 -3.42 5.94 4.54
C PHE A 40 -3.40 4.48 4.10
N ASN A 41 -4.14 4.23 3.03
CA ASN A 41 -4.09 3.04 2.20
C ASN A 41 -4.12 3.53 0.75
N ILE A 42 -3.00 3.37 0.05
CA ILE A 42 -2.79 3.89 -1.29
C ILE A 42 -2.38 2.73 -2.18
N ARG A 43 -3.07 2.61 -3.31
CA ARG A 43 -2.70 1.66 -4.36
C ARG A 43 -2.40 2.40 -5.64
N SER A 44 -1.26 2.11 -6.23
CA SER A 44 -0.85 2.61 -7.54
C SER A 44 -0.79 1.45 -8.52
N ILE A 45 -1.46 1.59 -9.66
CA ILE A 45 -1.42 0.66 -10.78
C ILE A 45 -0.68 1.34 -11.91
N VAL A 46 0.45 0.79 -12.33
CA VAL A 46 1.38 1.38 -13.30
C VAL A 46 1.56 0.41 -14.45
N SER A 47 1.51 0.88 -15.70
CA SER A 47 1.81 0.04 -16.85
C SER A 47 3.32 -0.24 -16.93
N LEU A 48 3.69 -1.49 -17.19
CA LEU A 48 5.09 -1.93 -17.33
C LEU A 48 5.75 -1.32 -18.57
N SER A 49 5.00 -1.09 -19.66
CA SER A 49 5.51 -0.46 -20.89
C SER A 49 6.11 0.93 -20.66
N ASN A 50 5.73 1.60 -19.57
CA ASN A 50 6.17 2.94 -19.23
C ASN A 50 7.32 2.97 -18.21
N GLN A 51 7.87 1.81 -17.82
CA GLN A 51 8.87 1.71 -16.74
C GLN A 51 10.19 1.13 -17.24
N VAL A 52 11.29 1.82 -16.92
CA VAL A 52 12.66 1.36 -17.19
C VAL A 52 13.21 0.51 -16.05
N ASN A 53 12.84 0.86 -14.81
CA ASN A 53 13.21 0.14 -13.59
C ASN A 53 11.98 -0.01 -12.70
N LEU A 54 11.80 -1.20 -12.15
CA LEU A 54 10.68 -1.51 -11.28
C LEU A 54 11.14 -1.46 -9.81
N PRO A 55 10.49 -0.66 -8.95
CA PRO A 55 10.93 -0.52 -7.57
C PRO A 55 10.62 -1.76 -6.75
N SER A 56 11.57 -2.19 -5.93
CA SER A 56 11.34 -3.21 -4.92
C SER A 56 10.52 -2.67 -3.74
N ASN A 57 10.02 -3.56 -2.88
CA ASN A 57 9.41 -3.15 -1.61
C ASN A 57 10.37 -2.30 -0.76
N GLU A 58 11.67 -2.62 -0.77
CA GLU A 58 12.67 -1.87 -0.03
C GLU A 58 12.83 -0.45 -0.58
N ASP A 59 12.87 -0.30 -1.91
CA ASP A 59 12.91 1.01 -2.57
C ASP A 59 11.71 1.87 -2.16
N ILE A 60 10.51 1.29 -2.17
CA ILE A 60 9.29 1.99 -1.76
C ILE A 60 9.35 2.39 -0.29
N GLN A 61 9.69 1.47 0.62
CA GLN A 61 9.78 1.76 2.05
C GLN A 61 10.84 2.82 2.36
N ASN A 62 11.93 2.84 1.60
CA ASN A 62 12.99 3.83 1.74
C ASN A 62 12.50 5.27 1.47
N THR A 63 11.45 5.45 0.67
CA THR A 63 10.84 6.78 0.45
C THR A 63 10.12 7.33 1.70
N PHE A 64 9.81 6.47 2.68
CA PHE A 64 9.11 6.83 3.92
C PHE A 64 10.04 7.00 5.13
N ARG A 65 11.37 6.99 4.95
CA ARG A 65 12.33 7.06 6.08
C ARG A 65 12.13 8.26 7.01
N ASN A 66 11.59 9.37 6.50
CA ASN A 66 11.34 10.59 7.27
C ASN A 66 9.90 10.70 7.81
N PHE A 67 9.03 9.73 7.53
CA PHE A 67 7.66 9.75 8.04
C PHE A 67 7.67 9.54 9.56
N GLN A 68 7.27 10.57 10.31
CA GLN A 68 7.22 10.55 11.78
C GLN A 68 6.23 9.53 12.37
N ASN A 69 5.40 8.89 11.53
CA ASN A 69 4.29 8.06 11.99
C ASN A 69 4.25 6.72 11.26
N ASN A 70 4.21 5.67 12.08
CA ASN A 70 3.77 4.31 11.80
C ASN A 70 4.69 3.44 10.94
N GLN A 71 4.72 2.15 11.29
CA GLN A 71 5.22 1.09 10.43
C GLN A 71 4.48 1.20 9.09
N ILE A 72 5.19 1.61 8.05
CA ILE A 72 4.68 1.65 6.68
C ILE A 72 4.93 0.28 6.09
N ILE A 73 3.87 -0.33 5.58
CA ILE A 73 3.96 -1.59 4.86
C ILE A 73 3.75 -1.30 3.39
N SER A 74 4.60 -1.91 2.56
CA SER A 74 4.45 -1.91 1.11
C SER A 74 4.33 -3.35 0.62
N CYS A 75 3.58 -3.53 -0.46
CA CYS A 75 3.52 -4.74 -1.25
C CYS A 75 3.61 -4.34 -2.73
N VAL A 76 4.55 -4.95 -3.44
CA VAL A 76 4.95 -4.65 -4.81
C VAL A 76 4.70 -5.93 -5.60
N ASN A 77 3.78 -5.87 -6.56
CA ASN A 77 3.30 -7.02 -7.32
C ASN A 77 3.42 -6.78 -8.82
N TYR A 78 3.89 -7.79 -9.54
CA TYR A 78 4.05 -7.76 -10.99
C TYR A 78 3.03 -8.67 -11.67
N PHE A 79 2.25 -8.09 -12.56
CA PHE A 79 1.16 -8.73 -13.29
C PHE A 79 1.47 -8.72 -14.78
N SER A 80 2.29 -9.69 -15.20
CA SER A 80 2.77 -9.83 -16.58
C SER A 80 1.66 -10.00 -17.62
N LYS A 81 0.55 -10.69 -17.29
CA LYS A 81 -0.59 -10.88 -18.20
C LYS A 81 -1.35 -9.58 -18.41
N ALA A 82 -1.40 -8.74 -17.39
CA ALA A 82 -2.05 -7.43 -17.44
C ALA A 82 -1.13 -6.32 -17.98
N ASP A 83 0.17 -6.60 -18.18
CA ASP A 83 1.21 -5.59 -18.45
C ASP A 83 1.25 -4.48 -17.38
N GLU A 84 1.04 -4.86 -16.12
CA GLU A 84 0.88 -3.92 -15.00
C GLU A 84 1.75 -4.29 -13.79
N PHE A 85 2.10 -3.25 -13.05
CA PHE A 85 2.75 -3.30 -11.76
C PHE A 85 1.86 -2.63 -10.73
N HIS A 86 1.54 -3.33 -9.63
CA HIS A 86 0.79 -2.74 -8.52
C HIS A 86 1.71 -2.50 -7.32
N CYS A 87 1.66 -1.28 -6.80
CA CYS A 87 2.25 -0.92 -5.53
C CYS A 87 1.13 -0.59 -4.55
N HIS A 88 1.01 -1.36 -3.48
CA HIS A 88 0.10 -1.11 -2.38
C HIS A 88 0.90 -0.67 -1.16
N ILE A 89 0.57 0.49 -0.61
CA ILE A 89 1.26 1.08 0.54
C ILE A 89 0.23 1.51 1.56
N TYR A 90 0.44 1.17 2.83
CA TYR A 90 -0.44 1.60 3.91
C TYR A 90 0.30 1.81 5.22
N SER A 91 -0.29 2.68 6.04
CA SER A 91 0.14 2.89 7.42
C SER A 91 -0.45 1.82 8.33
N TYR A 92 0.35 1.25 9.24
CA TYR A 92 -0.12 0.37 10.30
C TYR A 92 -0.56 1.15 11.56
N PRO A 93 -1.63 0.73 12.28
CA PRO A 93 -2.51 -0.40 11.97
C PRO A 93 -3.40 -0.11 10.77
N TYR A 94 -3.66 -1.16 9.99
CA TYR A 94 -4.61 -1.10 8.88
C TYR A 94 -6.04 -0.99 9.44
N THR A 95 -6.79 0.02 9.00
CA THR A 95 -8.09 0.37 9.60
C THR A 95 -9.30 0.10 8.71
N LEU A 96 -9.11 -0.31 7.44
CA LEU A 96 -10.24 -0.60 6.55
C LEU A 96 -10.83 -1.98 6.81
N ALA A 97 -12.10 -2.13 6.44
CA ALA A 97 -12.85 -3.37 6.55
C ALA A 97 -12.57 -4.37 5.41
N TYR A 98 -11.93 -3.95 4.34
CA TYR A 98 -11.61 -4.78 3.18
C TYR A 98 -10.13 -4.67 2.83
N TYR A 99 -9.55 -5.72 2.27
CA TYR A 99 -8.22 -5.70 1.67
C TYR A 99 -8.30 -6.40 0.31
N ASN A 100 -8.07 -5.60 -0.73
CA ASN A 100 -8.22 -6.04 -2.11
C ASN A 100 -6.87 -6.42 -2.73
N ASP A 101 -6.93 -7.38 -3.65
CA ASP A 101 -5.82 -7.79 -4.51
C ASP A 101 -4.61 -8.32 -3.75
N ILE A 102 -4.91 -9.14 -2.74
CA ILE A 102 -3.88 -9.87 -2.01
C ILE A 102 -3.31 -10.97 -2.90
N THR A 103 -1.99 -11.07 -2.94
CA THR A 103 -1.21 -12.04 -3.73
C THR A 103 -0.22 -12.80 -2.85
N ASN A 104 0.57 -13.70 -3.43
CA ASN A 104 1.70 -14.34 -2.76
C ASN A 104 2.73 -13.37 -2.15
N SER A 105 2.74 -12.08 -2.54
CA SER A 105 3.61 -11.07 -1.92
C SER A 105 3.03 -10.43 -0.66
N PHE A 106 1.92 -10.96 -0.16
CA PHE A 106 1.33 -10.55 1.11
C PHE A 106 2.35 -10.72 2.25
N PRO A 107 2.68 -9.65 3.00
CA PRO A 107 3.71 -9.73 4.04
C PRO A 107 3.24 -10.40 5.35
N GLY A 108 1.97 -10.79 5.43
CA GLY A 108 1.34 -11.22 6.69
C GLY A 108 1.11 -10.06 7.66
N GLY A 109 0.75 -10.41 8.90
CA GLY A 109 0.52 -9.46 10.00
C GLY A 109 -0.91 -9.53 10.54
N LEU A 110 -1.20 -8.81 11.63
CA LEU A 110 -2.51 -8.88 12.28
C LEU A 110 -3.44 -7.76 11.82
N PHE A 111 -4.50 -8.11 11.09
CA PHE A 111 -5.45 -7.15 10.52
C PHE A 111 -6.83 -7.21 11.19
N LYS A 112 -6.92 -6.63 12.38
CA LYS A 112 -8.12 -6.71 13.25
C LYS A 112 -9.39 -6.10 12.66
N CYS A 113 -9.25 -5.12 11.77
CA CYS A 113 -10.38 -4.37 11.21
C CYS A 113 -10.95 -5.02 9.94
N ILE A 114 -10.22 -5.93 9.30
CA ILE A 114 -10.64 -6.55 8.04
C ILE A 114 -11.75 -7.57 8.28
N ARG A 115 -12.71 -7.59 7.36
CA ARG A 115 -13.87 -8.48 7.31
C ARG A 115 -14.00 -9.17 5.96
N GLU A 116 -13.46 -8.55 4.90
CA GLU A 116 -13.48 -9.08 3.54
C GLU A 116 -12.08 -9.02 2.94
N VAL A 117 -11.66 -10.12 2.31
CA VAL A 117 -10.41 -10.19 1.56
C VAL A 117 -10.71 -10.60 0.12
N TYR A 118 -10.09 -9.92 -0.83
CA TYR A 118 -10.17 -10.26 -2.24
C TYR A 118 -8.77 -10.69 -2.69
N LEU A 119 -8.66 -11.92 -3.18
CA LEU A 119 -7.39 -12.52 -3.59
C LEU A 119 -7.25 -12.40 -5.11
N PHE A 120 -6.03 -12.23 -5.59
CA PHE A 120 -5.73 -12.15 -7.03
C PHE A 120 -4.66 -13.17 -7.42
N ASP A 121 -5.08 -14.20 -8.16
CA ASP A 121 -4.32 -15.41 -8.49
C ASP A 121 -3.72 -15.34 -9.90
N GLU A 122 -2.81 -14.38 -10.15
CA GLU A 122 -2.09 -14.37 -11.42
C GLU A 122 -0.86 -15.30 -11.38
N PRO A 123 0.06 -15.15 -10.41
CA PRO A 123 0.86 -16.28 -9.94
C PRO A 123 -0.03 -17.20 -9.12
N SER A 124 0.06 -18.51 -9.36
CA SER A 124 -0.69 -19.50 -8.59
C SER A 124 -0.39 -19.38 -7.09
N PHE A 125 -1.43 -19.36 -6.27
CA PHE A 125 -1.28 -19.34 -4.82
C PHE A 125 -0.51 -20.55 -4.29
N GLU A 126 0.44 -20.27 -3.41
CA GLU A 126 1.24 -21.29 -2.75
C GLU A 126 0.61 -21.72 -1.43
N TYR A 127 0.98 -22.89 -0.93
CA TYR A 127 0.46 -23.37 0.35
C TYR A 127 0.78 -22.41 1.50
N ASP A 128 2.00 -21.87 1.52
CA ASP A 128 2.46 -20.94 2.56
C ASP A 128 1.68 -19.61 2.54
N PHE A 129 1.16 -19.20 1.38
CA PHE A 129 0.28 -18.05 1.27
C PHE A 129 -1.02 -18.28 2.06
N PHE A 130 -1.67 -19.44 1.91
CA PHE A 130 -2.90 -19.74 2.66
C PHE A 130 -2.65 -19.82 4.17
N LEU A 131 -1.48 -20.32 4.60
CA LEU A 131 -1.09 -20.30 6.01
C LEU A 131 -0.96 -18.86 6.53
N GLN A 132 -0.32 -17.97 5.77
CA GLN A 132 -0.20 -16.57 6.14
C GLN A 132 -1.56 -15.87 6.23
N ILE A 133 -2.45 -16.09 5.26
CA ILE A 133 -3.82 -15.57 5.28
C ILE A 133 -4.54 -16.03 6.55
N ALA A 134 -4.52 -17.32 6.86
CA ALA A 134 -5.20 -17.89 8.03
C ALA A 134 -4.71 -17.33 9.36
N GLN A 135 -3.44 -16.91 9.45
CA GLN A 135 -2.87 -16.31 10.66
C GLN A 135 -3.10 -14.79 10.76
N SER A 136 -3.44 -14.14 9.64
CA SER A 136 -3.43 -12.68 9.53
C SER A 136 -4.79 -12.03 9.80
N PHE A 137 -5.88 -12.76 9.57
CA PHE A 137 -7.25 -12.27 9.72
C PHE A 137 -7.99 -13.05 10.82
N PRO A 138 -8.56 -12.38 11.83
CA PRO A 138 -9.30 -13.01 12.92
C PRO A 138 -10.72 -13.44 12.55
#